data_AF-A0A3N5MXQ6-F1
#
_entry.id   AF-A0A3N5MXQ6-F1
#
_cell.length_a   1.000
_cell.length_b   1.000
_cell.length_c   1.000
_cell.angle_alpha   90.00
_cell.angle_beta   90.00
_cell.angle_gamma   90.00
#
_symmetry.space_group_name_H-M   'P 1'
#
loop_
_entity.id
_entity.type
_entity.pdbx_description
1 polymer ?
#
loop_
_entity_poly.entity_id
_entity_poly.type
_entity_poly.pdbx_seq_one_letter_code
_entity_poly.pdbx_strand_id
1 'polypeptide(L)' 'MKSWTLSLLLLSGSIALSALFWIAGLPFFFLFLVIPFLPLVFRSGRTKRCPVCGWETTGNERFCPYDANILEDDGPHGR' A
#
# COMPACT_ATOMS: atom_id res chain seq x y z
N MET A 1 7.39 22.35 -10.20
CA MET A 1 7.91 21.64 -11.39
C MET A 1 6.74 20.98 -12.10
N LYS A 2 6.63 21.10 -13.43
CA LYS A 2 5.43 20.62 -14.15
C LYS A 2 5.41 19.09 -14.12
N SER A 3 4.27 18.48 -13.78
CA SER A 3 4.12 17.03 -13.58
C SER A 3 4.70 16.19 -14.73
N TRP A 4 4.53 16.67 -15.97
CA TRP A 4 5.02 16.00 -17.17
C TRP A 4 6.56 15.89 -17.26
N THR A 5 7.29 16.85 -16.72
CA THR A 5 8.77 16.80 -16.67
C THR A 5 9.25 15.68 -15.75
N LEU A 6 8.55 15.46 -14.64
CA LEU A 6 8.86 14.38 -13.71
C LEU A 6 8.56 13.02 -14.34
N SER A 7 7.44 12.90 -15.06
CA SER A 7 7.12 11.70 -15.85
C SER A 7 8.18 11.40 -16.91
N LEU A 8 8.66 12.42 -17.64
CA LEU A 8 9.71 12.25 -18.64
C LEU A 8 11.05 11.82 -18.03
N LEU A 9 11.43 12.37 -16.88
CA LEU A 9 12.66 12.00 -16.18
C LEU A 9 12.61 10.56 -15.64
N LEU A 10 11.47 10.15 -15.09
CA LEU A 10 11.26 8.77 -14.65
C LEU A 10 11.30 7.79 -15.83
N LEU A 11 10.63 8.14 -16.92
CA LEU A 11 10.60 7.31 -18.13
C LEU A 11 12.00 7.16 -18.73
N SER A 12 12.74 8.26 -18.88
CA SER A 12 14.10 8.22 -19.44
C SER A 12 15.06 7.44 -18.55
N GLY A 13 14.99 7.63 -17.23
CA GLY A 13 15.77 6.85 -16.26
C GLY A 13 15.46 5.36 -16.32
N SER A 14 14.18 5.00 -16.45
CA SER A 14 13.77 3.60 -16.58
C SER A 14 14.31 2.95 -17.85
N ILE A 15 14.26 3.64 -18.99
CA ILE A 15 14.77 3.11 -20.26
C ILE A 15 16.29 2.92 -20.20
N ALA A 16 17.02 3.90 -19.65
CA ALA A 16 18.48 3.83 -19.54
C ALA A 16 18.94 2.66 -18.65
N LEU A 17 18.30 2.47 -17.50
CA LEU A 17 18.59 1.36 -16.59
C LEU A 17 18.27 0.01 -17.25
N SER A 18 17.14 -0.10 -17.95
CA SER A 18 16.78 -1.31 -18.68
C SER A 18 17.82 -1.67 -19.75
N ALA A 19 18.29 -0.69 -20.52
CA ALA A 19 19.32 -0.91 -21.54
C ALA A 19 20.67 -1.34 -20.93
N LEU A 20 21.06 -0.74 -19.80
CA LEU A 20 22.28 -1.09 -19.08
C LEU A 20 22.24 -2.54 -18.56
N PHE A 21 21.12 -2.95 -17.97
CA PHE A 21 20.95 -4.33 -17.48
C PHE A 21 20.87 -5.35 -18.61
N TRP A 22 20.27 -4.98 -19.75
CA TRP A 22 20.24 -5.80 -20.95
C TRP A 22 21.64 -6.11 -21.46
N ILE A 23 22.50 -5.09 -21.56
CA ILE A 23 23.90 -5.24 -21.99
C ILE A 23 24.70 -6.06 -20.96
N ALA A 24 24.41 -5.88 -19.67
CA ALA A 24 25.05 -6.66 -18.60
C ALA A 24 24.58 -8.13 -18.53
N GLY A 25 23.64 -8.56 -19.37
CA GLY A 25 23.12 -9.93 -19.40
C GLY A 25 22.32 -10.33 -18.15
N LEU A 26 21.84 -9.35 -17.37
CA LEU A 26 21.09 -9.60 -16.14
C LEU A 26 19.60 -9.78 -16.47
N PRO A 27 18.99 -10.96 -16.19
CA PRO A 27 17.59 -11.24 -16.53
C PRO A 27 16.56 -10.49 -15.66
N PHE A 28 16.99 -9.56 -14.81
CA PHE A 28 16.19 -8.90 -13.77
C PHE A 28 15.54 -7.57 -14.18
N PHE A 29 15.47 -7.27 -15.49
CA PHE A 29 14.93 -6.01 -16.03
C PHE A 29 13.52 -5.64 -15.54
N PHE A 30 12.72 -6.63 -15.11
CA PHE A 30 11.38 -6.41 -14.58
C PHE A 30 11.32 -6.08 -13.08
N LEU A 31 12.36 -6.39 -12.29
CA LEU A 31 12.29 -6.22 -10.83
C LEU A 31 12.43 -4.75 -10.41
N PHE A 32 13.24 -3.95 -11.12
CA PHE A 32 13.44 -2.53 -10.79
C PHE A 32 12.19 -1.66 -10.98
N LEU A 33 11.29 -2.03 -11.89
CA LEU A 33 10.02 -1.34 -12.11
C LEU A 33 8.97 -1.67 -11.03
N VAL A 34 9.14 -2.79 -10.31
CA VAL A 34 8.14 -3.35 -9.38
C VAL A 34 8.55 -3.17 -7.92
N ILE A 35 9.84 -3.28 -7.59
CA ILE A 35 10.36 -3.20 -6.21
C ILE A 35 10.00 -1.91 -5.45
N PRO A 36 10.04 -0.68 -6.02
CA PRO A 36 9.74 0.51 -5.24
C PRO A 36 8.27 0.68 -4.85
N PHE A 37 7.34 -0.13 -5.38
CA PHE A 37 5.90 0.02 -5.14
C PHE A 37 5.27 -1.03 -4.20
N LEU A 38 5.97 -2.12 -3.86
CA LEU A 38 5.39 -3.16 -2.99
C LEU A 38 5.33 -2.84 -1.48
N PRO A 39 6.29 -2.14 -0.85
CA PRO A 39 6.27 -2.04 0.61
C PRO A 39 5.28 -1.01 1.17
N LEU A 40 4.72 -0.12 0.34
CA LEU A 40 3.90 1.02 0.79
C LEU A 40 2.38 0.77 0.77
N VAL A 41 1.90 -0.28 0.11
CA VAL A 41 0.44 -0.53 -0.03
C VAL A 41 -0.11 -1.48 1.04
N PHE A 42 0.75 -2.16 1.80
CA PHE A 42 0.34 -3.32 2.60
C PHE A 42 0.00 -3.09 4.08
N ARG A 43 -0.04 -1.86 4.60
CA ARG A 43 -0.38 -1.71 6.04
C ARG A 43 -0.97 -0.38 6.49
N SER A 44 -2.25 -0.18 6.21
CA SER A 44 -3.15 0.39 7.21
C SER A 44 -4.23 -0.65 7.53
N GLY A 45 -3.95 -1.53 8.49
CA GLY A 45 -5.00 -2.35 9.08
C GLY A 45 -6.01 -1.39 9.71
N ARG A 46 -7.24 -1.33 9.18
CA ARG A 46 -8.30 -0.54 9.81
C ARG A 46 -8.57 -1.15 11.17
N THR A 47 -8.31 -0.37 12.22
CA THR A 47 -8.71 -0.71 13.59
C THR A 47 -10.22 -0.60 13.67
N LYS A 48 -10.86 -1.67 14.12
CA LYS A 48 -12.29 -1.70 14.40
C LYS A 48 -12.50 -1.64 15.90
N ARG A 49 -13.52 -0.92 16.34
CA ARG A 49 -13.84 -0.73 17.75
C ARG A 49 -15.30 -1.08 18.03
N CYS A 50 -15.56 -1.67 19.18
CA CYS A 50 -16.91 -1.88 19.67
C CYS A 50 -17.45 -0.60 20.34
N PRO A 51 -18.63 -0.08 19.95
CA PRO A 51 -19.20 1.13 20.53
C PRO A 51 -19.67 1.00 21.98
N VAL A 52 -19.88 -0.23 22.46
CA VAL A 52 -20.51 -0.49 23.76
C VAL A 52 -19.48 -0.81 24.83
N CYS A 53 -18.58 -1.76 24.58
CA CYS A 53 -17.54 -2.14 25.54
C CYS A 53 -16.17 -1.49 25.28
N GLY A 54 -15.99 -0.87 24.10
CA GLY A 54 -14.74 -0.19 23.73
C GLY A 54 -13.61 -1.13 23.27
N TRP A 55 -13.89 -2.43 23.09
CA TRP A 55 -12.91 -3.41 22.60
C TRP A 55 -12.43 -3.09 21.18
N GLU A 56 -11.13 -3.27 20.92
CA GLU A 56 -10.48 -2.90 19.66
C GLU A 56 -9.77 -4.09 19.01
N THR A 57 -9.78 -4.13 17.69
CA THR A 57 -9.08 -5.17 16.93
C THR A 57 -8.64 -4.72 15.54
N THR A 58 -7.60 -5.35 15.02
CA THR A 58 -7.14 -5.23 13.63
C THR A 58 -7.48 -6.46 12.78
N GLY A 59 -8.25 -7.40 13.34
CA GLY A 59 -8.66 -8.65 12.68
C GLY A 59 -9.83 -8.49 11.70
N ASN A 60 -10.28 -9.62 11.14
CA ASN A 60 -11.40 -9.66 10.20
C ASN A 60 -12.76 -9.93 10.88
N GLU A 61 -12.79 -9.99 12.21
CA GLU A 61 -14.04 -10.10 12.96
C GLU A 61 -14.99 -8.95 12.62
N ARG A 62 -16.29 -9.28 12.65
CA ARG A 62 -17.40 -8.36 12.40
C ARG A 62 -18.20 -8.06 13.66
N PHE A 63 -18.13 -8.98 14.64
CA PHE A 63 -18.85 -8.91 15.90
C PHE A 63 -17.86 -8.93 17.04
N CYS A 64 -18.15 -8.16 18.08
CA CYS A 64 -17.38 -8.18 19.31
C CYS A 64 -17.61 -9.51 20.07
N PRO A 65 -16.54 -10.16 20.56
CA PRO A 65 -16.66 -11.46 21.25
C PRO A 65 -17.32 -11.36 22.63
N TYR A 66 -17.44 -10.16 23.20
CA TYR A 66 -17.96 -9.94 24.55
C TYR A 66 -19.45 -9.64 24.58
N ASP A 67 -19.96 -8.89 23.60
CA ASP A 67 -21.34 -8.38 23.59
C ASP A 67 -22.07 -8.63 22.26
N ALA A 68 -21.41 -9.28 21.29
CA ALA A 68 -21.93 -9.56 19.95
C ALA A 68 -22.37 -8.32 19.16
N ASN A 69 -21.98 -7.11 19.57
CA ASN A 69 -22.26 -5.89 18.81
C ASN A 69 -21.40 -5.83 17.54
N ILE A 70 -21.93 -5.15 16.52
CA ILE A 70 -21.20 -4.91 15.27
C ILE A 70 -20.02 -3.97 15.55
N LEU A 71 -18.84 -4.34 15.08
CA LEU A 71 -17.65 -3.51 15.21
C LEU A 71 -17.67 -2.38 14.18
N GLU A 72 -17.36 -1.16 14.61
CA GLU A 72 -17.31 0.03 13.77
C GLU A 72 -15.86 0.30 13.35
N ASP A 73 -15.64 0.68 12.09
CA ASP A 73 -14.33 1.07 11.58
C ASP A 73 -13.96 2.45 12.17
N ASP A 74 -12.84 2.57 12.89
CA ASP A 74 -12.33 3.86 13.40
C ASP A 74 -11.57 4.63 12.29
N GLY A 75 -12.19 4.75 11.11
CA GLY A 75 -11.66 5.50 9.97
C GLY A 75 -11.98 7.00 10.09
N PRO A 76 -11.15 7.92 9.56
CA PRO A 76 -11.26 9.38 9.79
C PRO A 76 -12.44 10.05 9.06
N HIS A 77 -13.47 9.31 8.64
CA HIS A 77 -14.65 9.84 7.96
C HIS A 77 -15.92 9.21 8.52
N GLY A 78 -16.25 9.59 9.76
CA GLY A 78 -17.57 9.40 10.38
C GLY A 78 -18.29 10.74 10.56
N ARG A 79 -18.83 11.28 9.46
CA ARG A 79 -20.00 12.19 9.45
C ARG A 79 -20.87 11.83 8.27
#